data_AF-A0A3D9YL24-F1
#
_entry.id   AF-A0A3D9YL24-F1
#
_cell.length_a   1.000
_cell.length_b   1.000
_cell.length_c   1.000
_cell.angle_alpha   90.00
_cell.angle_beta   90.00
_cell.angle_gamma   90.00
#
_symmetry.space_group_name_H-M   'P 1'
#
loop_
_entity.id
_entity.type
_entity.pdbx_description
1 polymer ?
#
loop_
_entity_poly.entity_id
_entity_poly.type
_entity_poly.pdbx_seq_one_letter_code
_entity_poly.pdbx_strand_id
1 'polypeptide(L)'
;MQDATFHDLLRGRGQKAKLAEALNVDRSIVSRWIERRVPAERVLEVERATGIHRSKIRPDLYPPSELEGAAPYCGALSEEPAT
;
A
#
# COMPACT_ATOMS: atom_id res chain seq x y z
N MET A 1 -11.78 -13.80 -0.46
CA MET A 1 -12.51 -12.57 -0.12
C MET A 1 -11.59 -11.41 -0.43
N GLN A 2 -11.78 -10.74 -1.57
CA GLN A 2 -10.97 -9.57 -1.94
C GLN A 2 -11.28 -8.44 -0.97
N ASP A 3 -10.23 -7.75 -0.50
CA ASP A 3 -10.21 -6.75 0.56
C ASP A 3 -11.38 -5.75 0.42
N ALA A 4 -12.43 -5.99 1.22
CA ALA A 4 -13.72 -5.31 1.10
C ALA A 4 -13.58 -3.78 1.17
N THR A 5 -12.55 -3.26 1.82
CA THR A 5 -12.34 -1.81 2.00
C THR A 5 -12.00 -1.08 0.71
N PHE A 6 -11.06 -1.56 -0.11
CA PHE A 6 -10.62 -0.82 -1.31
C PHE A 6 -11.70 -0.78 -2.40
N HIS A 7 -12.36 -1.92 -2.64
CA HIS A 7 -13.45 -2.01 -3.61
C HIS A 7 -14.67 -1.20 -3.17
N ASP A 8 -15.03 -1.24 -1.88
CA ASP A 8 -16.18 -0.50 -1.37
C ASP A 8 -16.03 1.02 -1.50
N LEU A 9 -14.81 1.53 -1.28
CA LEU A 9 -14.50 2.95 -1.42
C LEU A 9 -14.55 3.45 -2.87
N LEU A 10 -14.22 2.57 -3.82
CA LEU A 10 -14.30 2.88 -5.26
C LEU A 10 -15.69 2.64 -5.85
N ARG A 11 -16.64 2.11 -5.06
CA ARG A 11 -18.04 1.90 -5.47
C ARG A 11 -18.78 3.23 -5.70
N GLY A 12 -18.33 4.32 -5.08
CA GLY A 12 -18.86 5.67 -5.31
C GLY A 12 -18.73 6.08 -6.79
N ARG A 13 -19.82 6.62 -7.38
CA ARG A 13 -19.79 7.10 -8.77
C ARG A 13 -18.67 8.14 -8.94
N GLY A 14 -17.76 7.88 -9.88
CA GLY A 14 -16.66 8.80 -10.21
C GLY A 14 -15.38 8.62 -9.40
N GLN A 15 -15.38 7.85 -8.30
CA GLN A 15 -14.19 7.67 -7.46
C GLN A 15 -13.03 6.99 -8.20
N LYS A 16 -13.35 6.00 -9.05
CA LYS A 16 -12.37 5.35 -9.94
C LYS A 16 -11.74 6.31 -10.96
N ALA A 17 -12.52 7.27 -11.48
CA ALA A 17 -12.01 8.25 -12.43
C ALA A 17 -11.14 9.29 -11.72
N LYS A 18 -11.60 9.78 -10.56
CA LYS A 18 -10.84 10.69 -9.71
C LYS A 18 -9.50 10.10 -9.26
N LEU A 19 -9.49 8.81 -8.91
CA LEU A 19 -8.27 8.09 -8.56
C LEU A 19 -7.34 7.93 -9.77
N ALA A 20 -7.88 7.57 -10.93
CA ALA A 20 -7.12 7.45 -12.17
C ALA A 20 -6.44 8.78 -12.55
N GLU A 21 -7.17 9.89 -12.44
CA GLU A 21 -6.65 11.24 -12.72
C GLU A 21 -5.59 11.67 -11.70
N ALA A 22 -5.82 11.44 -10.41
CA ALA A 22 -4.88 11.78 -9.35
C ALA A 22 -3.54 11.04 -9.47
N LEU A 23 -3.58 9.82 -10.01
CA LEU A 23 -2.41 8.96 -10.21
C LEU A 23 -1.81 9.05 -11.62
N ASN A 24 -2.44 9.83 -12.51
CA ASN A 24 -2.11 9.91 -13.93
C ASN A 24 -2.05 8.52 -14.62
N VAL A 25 -2.98 7.62 -14.25
CA VAL A 25 -3.09 6.28 -14.83
C VAL A 25 -4.38 6.12 -15.60
N ASP A 26 -4.42 5.16 -16.52
CA ASP A 26 -5.64 4.87 -17.27
C ASP A 26 -6.72 4.26 -16.37
N ARG A 27 -7.99 4.57 -16.64
CA ARG A 27 -9.13 4.01 -15.90
C ARG A 27 -9.16 2.47 -15.96
N SER A 28 -8.69 1.88 -17.05
CA SER A 28 -8.59 0.43 -17.24
C SER A 28 -7.55 -0.19 -16.32
N ILE A 29 -6.47 0.54 -16.00
CA ILE A 29 -5.45 0.11 -15.03
C ILE A 29 -6.06 0.02 -13.63
N VAL A 30 -6.86 1.02 -13.23
CA VAL A 30 -7.57 1.02 -11.95
C VAL A 30 -8.54 -0.16 -11.86
N SER A 31 -9.31 -0.44 -12.92
CA SER A 31 -10.17 -1.63 -12.98
C SER A 31 -9.37 -2.92 -12.82
N ARG A 32 -8.21 -3.03 -13.47
CA ARG A 32 -7.33 -4.20 -13.35
C ARG A 32 -6.79 -4.39 -11.94
N TRP A 33 -6.55 -3.31 -11.19
CA TRP A 33 -6.14 -3.39 -9.78
C TRP A 33 -7.26 -3.90 -8.87
N ILE A 34 -8.51 -3.54 -9.16
CA ILE A 34 -9.70 -4.05 -8.45
C ILE A 34 -9.88 -5.55 -8.71
N GLU A 35 -9.74 -5.99 -9.96
CA GLU A 35 -9.92 -7.39 -10.33
C GLU A 35 -8.79 -8.30 -9.83
N ARG A 36 -7.54 -7.84 -9.92
CA ARG A 36 -6.37 -8.62 -9.51
C ARG A 36 -5.89 -8.20 -8.12
N ARG A 37 -5.10 -7.13 -8.07
CA ARG A 37 -4.49 -6.56 -6.86
C ARG A 37 -3.78 -5.26 -7.18
N VAL A 38 -3.67 -4.37 -6.20
CA VAL A 38 -2.83 -3.15 -6.30
C VAL A 38 -1.34 -3.51 -6.13
N PRO A 39 -0.44 -3.12 -7.05
CA PRO A 39 1.00 -3.37 -6.89
C PRO A 39 1.61 -2.51 -5.77
N ALA A 40 2.63 -3.03 -5.07
CA ALA A 40 3.19 -2.39 -3.87
C ALA A 40 3.77 -0.99 -4.13
N GLU A 41 4.35 -0.78 -5.31
CA GLU A 41 4.90 0.52 -5.73
C GLU A 41 3.82 1.59 -5.86
N ARG A 42 2.62 1.21 -6.33
CA ARG A 42 1.49 2.14 -6.52
C ARG A 42 0.64 2.32 -5.25
N VAL A 43 0.79 1.44 -4.26
CA VAL A 43 0.07 1.55 -2.97
C VAL A 43 0.38 2.88 -2.27
N LEU A 44 1.62 3.38 -2.37
CA LEU A 44 2.00 4.66 -1.77
C LEU A 44 1.30 5.85 -2.43
N GLU A 45 1.13 5.82 -3.75
CA GLU A 45 0.42 6.89 -4.45
C GLU A 45 -1.08 6.81 -4.18
N VAL A 46 -1.65 5.60 -4.12
CA VAL A 46 -3.05 5.39 -3.72
C VAL A 46 -3.28 5.88 -2.29
N GLU A 47 -2.37 5.59 -1.35
CA GLU A 47 -2.40 6.10 0.03
C GLU A 47 -2.43 7.62 0.06
N ARG A 48 -1.62 8.31 -0.77
CA ARG A 48 -1.63 9.77 -0.88
C ARG A 48 -2.93 10.32 -1.49
N ALA A 49 -3.46 9.67 -2.53
CA ALA A 49 -4.66 10.11 -3.23
C ALA A 49 -5.95 9.87 -2.43
N THR A 50 -6.00 8.79 -1.65
CA THR A 50 -7.19 8.37 -0.90
C THR A 50 -7.12 8.63 0.59
N GLY A 51 -5.92 8.87 1.15
CA GLY A 51 -5.68 9.03 2.59
C GLY A 51 -5.75 7.72 3.37
N ILE A 52 -5.68 6.57 2.70
CA ILE A 52 -5.87 5.25 3.32
C ILE A 52 -4.53 4.60 3.56
N HIS A 53 -4.30 4.16 4.80
CA HIS A 53 -3.13 3.37 5.14
C HIS A 53 -2.99 2.13 4.25
N ARG A 54 -1.79 1.94 3.70
CA ARG A 54 -1.38 0.75 2.94
C ARG A 54 -1.76 -0.59 3.57
N SER A 55 -1.82 -0.70 4.89
CA SER A 55 -2.27 -1.91 5.60
C SER A 55 -3.74 -2.26 5.35
N LYS A 56 -4.59 -1.29 5.01
CA LYS A 56 -5.98 -1.52 4.59
C LYS A 56 -6.12 -1.86 3.11
N ILE A 57 -5.16 -1.44 2.28
CA ILE A 57 -5.13 -1.71 0.83
C ILE A 57 -4.50 -3.08 0.56
N ARG A 58 -3.41 -3.40 1.27
CA ARG A 58 -2.70 -4.69 1.21
C ARG A 58 -2.25 -5.12 2.61
N PRO A 59 -3.15 -5.72 3.41
CA PRO A 59 -2.80 -6.27 4.72
C PRO A 59 -1.77 -7.41 4.64
N ASP A 60 -1.62 -8.04 3.48
CA ASP A 60 -0.67 -9.13 3.22
C ASP A 60 0.80 -8.67 3.10
N LEU A 61 1.02 -7.46 2.56
CA LEU A 61 2.37 -6.91 2.42
C LEU A 61 2.71 -5.93 3.54
N TYR A 62 1.67 -5.29 4.08
CA TYR A 62 1.75 -4.45 5.26
C TYR A 62 0.75 -4.99 6.28
N PRO A 63 1.08 -6.08 6.99
CA PRO A 63 0.27 -6.46 8.14
C PRO A 63 0.10 -5.23 9.03
N PRO A 64 -1.07 -5.06 9.68
CA PRO A 64 -1.21 -4.07 10.73
C PRO A 64 -0.36 -4.54 11.92
N SER A 65 0.96 -4.51 11.75
CA SER A 65 1.87 -4.55 12.86
C SER A 65 1.64 -3.22 13.56
N GLU A 66 0.92 -3.28 14.67
CA GLU A 66 1.10 -2.33 15.76
C GLU A 66 2.62 -2.10 15.86
N LEU A 67 3.09 -0.93 15.42
CA LEU A 67 4.30 -0.17 15.81
C LEU A 67 5.56 -0.80 16.44
N GLU A 68 5.75 -2.12 16.56
CA GLU A 68 6.84 -2.74 17.33
C GLU A 68 8.01 -3.22 16.44
N GLY A 69 7.87 -3.14 15.12
CA GLY A 69 8.88 -3.58 14.16
C GLY A 69 9.88 -2.51 13.75
N ALA A 70 10.07 -1.46 14.55
CA ALA A 70 11.34 -0.76 14.53
C ALA A 70 12.39 -1.81 14.90
N ALA A 71 12.94 -2.50 13.89
CA ALA A 71 14.26 -3.07 14.04
C ALA A 71 15.09 -1.92 14.61
N PRO A 72 15.62 -2.03 15.84
CA PRO A 72 16.66 -1.11 16.20
C PRO A 72 17.70 -1.37 15.12
N TYR A 73 17.98 -0.35 14.35
CA TYR A 73 19.34 -0.12 13.93
C TYR A 73 20.18 -0.13 15.21
N CYS A 74 20.51 -1.31 15.74
CA CYS A 74 21.74 -1.46 16.49
C CYS A 74 22.83 -1.54 15.42
N GLY A 75 23.07 -0.39 14.80
CA GLY A 75 24.39 -0.10 14.25
C GLY A 75 25.33 0.04 15.44
N ALA A 76 26.01 -1.05 15.76
CA ALA A 76 27.38 -1.04 16.28
C ALA A 76 28.04 -2.21 15.52
N LEU A 77 28.77 -1.97 14.43
CA LEU A 77 30.16 -1.48 14.45
C LEU A 77 30.90 -2.02 15.68
N SER A 78 31.61 -3.14 15.49
CA SER A 78 33.07 -3.24 15.64
C SER A 78 33.51 -4.64 16.03
N GLU A 79 34.21 -5.27 15.08
CA GLU A 79 35.48 -5.99 15.30
C GLU A 79 35.46 -7.16 16.28
N GLU A 80 35.47 -8.38 15.74
CA GLU A 80 35.89 -9.57 16.48
C GLU A 80 37.43 -9.61 16.52
N PRO A 81 38.11 -9.45 17.68
CA PRO A 81 39.56 -9.59 17.72
C PRO A 81 39.96 -11.06 17.78
N ALA A 82 40.89 -11.39 16.90
CA ALA A 82 41.72 -12.58 16.93
C ALA A 82 42.53 -12.68 18.23
N THR A 83 42.55 -13.86 18.85
CA THR A 83 43.71 -14.58 19.41
C THR A 83 43.25 -15.88 20.04
#